data_AF-A0A644Z2L7-F1
#
_entry.id   AF-A0A644Z2L7-F1
#
_cell.length_a   1.000
_cell.length_b   1.000
_cell.length_c   1.000
_cell.angle_alpha   90.00
_cell.angle_beta   90.00
_cell.angle_gamma   90.00
#
_symmetry.space_group_name_H-M   'P 1'
#
loop_
_entity.id
_entity.type
_entity.pdbx_description
1 polymer ?
#
loop_
_entity_poly.entity_id
_entity_poly.type
_entity_poly.pdbx_seq_one_letter_code
_entity_poly.pdbx_strand_id
1 'polypeptide(L)'
;MARVIRSEGGFIWACKNYDGDVMSDMVSTAFGSLAMMTSVLVSPDGKYEFEAAHGTVTKHYYRYLEGGETSTNPMAMIFAWSGAFKKRGELDNLPQLTAFGEAMEAASIETLDAGVMTKDLVGLCEGTQPKAVTSIAFLRAVREHLEAKMA
;
A
#
# COMPACT_ATOMS: atom_id res chain seq x y z
N MET A 1 -4.16 9.37 22.66
CA MET A 1 -5.10 9.76 21.59
C MET A 1 -5.24 11.27 21.40
N ALA A 2 -5.59 12.09 22.41
CA ALA A 2 -5.97 13.49 22.20
C ALA A 2 -4.94 14.40 21.47
N ARG A 3 -3.63 14.17 21.64
CA ARG A 3 -2.59 14.95 20.93
C ARG A 3 -2.34 14.47 19.51
N VAL A 4 -2.42 13.15 19.28
CA VAL A 4 -2.17 12.55 17.96
C VAL A 4 -3.25 13.00 16.96
N ILE A 5 -4.52 12.95 17.37
CA ILE A 5 -5.65 13.34 16.51
C ILE A 5 -5.62 14.84 16.16
N ARG A 6 -5.03 15.68 17.01
CA ARG A 6 -4.94 17.14 16.81
C ARG A 6 -3.63 17.59 16.17
N SER A 7 -2.73 16.66 15.88
CA SER A 7 -1.43 16.97 15.32
C SER A 7 -1.46 17.00 13.79
N GLU A 8 -0.47 17.64 13.19
CA GLU A 8 -0.24 17.61 11.74
C GLU A 8 0.45 16.30 11.28
N GLY A 9 0.63 15.32 12.17
CA GLY A 9 1.39 14.10 11.89
C GLY A 9 2.91 14.31 11.88
N GLY A 10 3.66 13.42 11.22
CA GLY A 10 5.11 13.55 11.03
C GLY A 10 6.01 13.05 12.17
N PHE A 11 5.49 12.22 13.07
CA PHE A 11 6.27 11.62 14.17
C PHE A 11 6.00 10.12 14.32
N ILE A 12 6.91 9.43 15.00
CA ILE A 12 6.73 8.02 15.37
C ILE A 12 5.93 7.94 16.66
N TRP A 13 4.75 7.32 16.61
CA TRP A 13 3.98 7.00 17.81
C TRP A 13 4.32 5.59 18.30
N ALA A 14 5.25 5.51 19.26
CA ALA A 14 5.59 4.24 19.88
C ALA A 14 4.44 3.74 20.77
N CYS A 15 3.91 2.57 20.43
CA CYS A 15 2.82 1.90 21.14
C CYS A 15 3.28 0.53 21.66
N LYS A 16 2.71 0.06 22.78
CA LYS A 16 2.82 -1.35 23.16
C LYS A 16 2.04 -2.21 22.17
N ASN A 17 2.29 -3.51 22.11
CA ASN A 17 1.70 -4.42 21.12
C ASN A 17 0.19 -4.22 20.91
N TYR A 18 -0.62 -4.37 21.97
CA TYR A 18 -2.08 -4.17 21.88
C TYR A 18 -2.49 -2.76 21.47
N ASP A 19 -1.83 -1.75 22.04
CA ASP A 19 -2.09 -0.35 21.66
C ASP A 19 -1.71 -0.10 20.20
N GLY A 20 -0.64 -0.74 19.71
CA GLY A 20 -0.16 -0.62 18.33
C GLY A 20 -1.17 -1.16 17.35
N ASP A 21 -1.63 -2.39 17.58
CA ASP A 21 -2.64 -3.10 16.77
C ASP A 21 -3.93 -2.29 16.63
N VAL A 22 -4.48 -1.81 17.76
CA VAL A 22 -5.73 -1.02 17.73
C VAL A 22 -5.52 0.37 17.10
N MET A 23 -4.41 1.03 17.41
CA MET A 23 -4.19 2.41 16.97
C MET A 23 -3.72 2.48 15.51
N SER A 24 -3.03 1.47 14.99
CA SER A 24 -2.66 1.39 13.57
C SER A 24 -3.92 1.34 12.69
N ASP A 25 -4.92 0.54 13.07
CA ASP A 25 -6.18 0.45 12.35
C ASP A 25 -6.96 1.77 12.39
N MET A 26 -7.00 2.42 13.56
CA MET A 26 -7.62 3.73 13.72
C MET A 26 -6.95 4.78 12.83
N VAL A 27 -5.61 4.84 12.86
CA VAL A 27 -4.83 5.80 12.06
C VAL A 27 -5.03 5.52 10.57
N SER A 28 -4.91 4.25 10.16
CA SER A 28 -5.07 3.83 8.76
C SER A 28 -6.44 4.19 8.20
N THR A 29 -7.50 3.95 8.98
CA THR A 29 -8.87 4.33 8.61
C THR A 29 -9.03 5.86 8.50
N ALA A 30 -8.40 6.62 9.40
CA ALA A 30 -8.44 8.08 9.35
C ALA A 30 -7.69 8.68 8.15
N PHE A 31 -6.63 8.01 7.67
CA PHE A 31 -5.90 8.40 6.46
C PHE A 31 -6.56 7.91 5.16
N GLY A 32 -7.58 7.06 5.24
CA GLY A 32 -8.43 6.69 4.11
C GLY A 32 -8.81 5.22 4.09
N SER A 33 -7.89 4.35 3.66
CA SER A 33 -8.13 2.92 3.50
C SER A 33 -6.99 2.10 4.10
N LEU A 34 -7.33 0.98 4.75
CA LEU A 34 -6.38 0.01 5.30
C LEU A 34 -5.36 -0.49 4.26
N ALA A 35 -5.77 -0.56 3.00
CA ALA A 35 -4.90 -0.99 1.90
C ALA A 35 -3.88 0.08 1.48
N MET A 36 -3.96 1.30 2.02
CA MET A 36 -3.00 2.38 1.80
C MET A 36 -1.92 2.45 2.89
N MET A 37 -1.89 1.48 3.81
CA MET A 37 -0.90 1.41 4.89
C MET A 37 0.20 0.39 4.59
N THR A 38 1.45 0.80 4.80
CA THR A 38 2.62 -0.06 4.76
C THR A 38 2.94 -0.60 6.16
N SER A 39 3.32 -1.87 6.29
CA SER A 39 3.83 -2.45 7.53
C SER A 39 5.24 -2.99 7.34
N VAL A 40 6.12 -2.67 8.29
CA VAL A 40 7.51 -3.15 8.33
C VAL A 40 7.88 -3.51 9.76
N LEU A 41 8.26 -4.77 9.98
CA LEU A 41 8.89 -5.22 11.21
C LEU A 41 10.40 -5.03 11.08
N VAL A 42 10.98 -4.36 12.09
CA VAL A 42 12.43 -4.14 12.20
C VAL A 42 12.91 -4.80 13.48
N SER A 43 13.85 -5.74 13.35
CA SER A 43 14.42 -6.43 14.51
C SER A 43 15.64 -5.68 15.08
N PRO A 44 16.00 -5.90 16.36
CA PRO A 44 17.19 -5.29 16.96
C PRO A 44 18.51 -5.70 16.28
N ASP A 45 18.56 -6.86 15.64
CA ASP A 45 19.71 -7.34 14.85
C ASP A 45 19.70 -6.86 13.39
N GLY A 46 18.82 -5.92 13.04
CA GLY A 46 18.80 -5.28 11.73
C GLY A 46 18.20 -6.12 10.62
N LYS A 47 17.34 -7.10 10.95
CA LYS A 47 16.50 -7.80 9.98
C LYS A 47 15.22 -7.00 9.75
N TYR A 48 14.68 -7.17 8.56
CA TYR A 48 13.49 -6.46 8.09
C TYR A 48 12.51 -7.48 7.52
N GLU A 49 11.24 -7.32 7.86
CA GLU A 49 10.11 -8.04 7.27
C GLU A 49 9.09 -7.02 6.79
N PHE A 50 8.70 -7.13 5.52
CA PHE A 50 7.74 -6.23 4.88
C PHE A 50 6.45 -6.99 4.63
N GLU A 51 5.32 -6.44 5.06
CA GLU A 51 4.02 -7.09 4.95
C GLU A 51 2.92 -6.10 4.57
N ALA A 52 1.81 -6.62 4.07
CA ALA A 52 0.59 -5.84 3.93
C ALA A 52 -0.12 -5.78 5.29
N ALA A 53 -0.49 -4.59 5.74
CA ALA A 53 -1.10 -4.39 7.06
C ALA A 53 -2.54 -4.95 7.19
N HIS A 54 -3.15 -5.41 6.09
CA HIS A 54 -4.52 -5.92 6.09
C HIS A 54 -4.58 -7.46 6.07
N GLY A 55 -5.70 -8.02 6.53
CA GLY A 55 -5.96 -9.46 6.46
C GLY A 55 -6.21 -9.99 5.03
N THR A 56 -6.58 -11.27 4.93
CA THR A 56 -6.68 -12.01 3.64
C THR A 56 -7.91 -11.69 2.78
N VAL A 57 -8.75 -10.72 3.18
CA VAL A 57 -9.93 -10.27 2.43
C VAL A 57 -10.87 -11.42 2.01
N THR A 58 -11.23 -12.28 2.98
CA THR A 58 -11.96 -13.55 2.76
C THR A 58 -13.27 -13.41 1.96
N LYS A 59 -14.02 -12.32 2.16
CA LYS A 59 -15.24 -12.04 1.39
C LYS A 59 -14.97 -11.91 -0.12
N HIS A 60 -13.87 -11.23 -0.49
CA HIS A 60 -13.49 -11.10 -1.91
C HIS A 60 -12.99 -12.45 -2.44
N TYR A 61 -12.29 -13.23 -1.62
CA TYR A 61 -11.83 -14.56 -1.99
C TYR A 61 -12.99 -15.51 -2.33
N TYR A 62 -14.06 -15.55 -1.53
CA TYR A 62 -15.23 -16.38 -1.86
C TYR A 62 -15.92 -15.96 -3.15
N ARG A 63 -16.07 -14.66 -3.39
CA ARG A 63 -16.61 -14.14 -4.66
C ARG A 63 -15.74 -14.54 -5.86
N TYR A 64 -14.41 -14.53 -5.69
CA TYR A 64 -13.47 -15.00 -6.71
C TYR A 64 -13.67 -16.49 -7.01
N LEU A 65 -13.86 -17.33 -5.99
CA LEU A 65 -14.13 -18.77 -6.17
C LEU A 65 -15.42 -19.05 -6.95
N GLU A 66 -16.41 -18.16 -6.84
CA GLU A 66 -17.66 -18.22 -7.62
C GLU A 66 -17.51 -17.70 -9.06
N GLY A 67 -16.28 -17.33 -9.48
CA GLY A 67 -16.00 -16.76 -10.81
C GLY A 67 -16.31 -15.27 -10.93
N GLY A 68 -16.63 -14.60 -9.82
CA GLY A 68 -16.92 -13.17 -9.80
C GLY A 68 -15.66 -12.29 -9.81
N GLU A 69 -15.75 -11.14 -10.48
CA GLU A 69 -14.68 -10.14 -10.42
C GLU A 69 -14.63 -9.43 -9.05
N THR A 70 -13.41 -9.11 -8.61
CA THR A 70 -13.14 -8.38 -7.36
C THR A 70 -12.46 -7.05 -7.64
N SER A 71 -12.57 -6.12 -6.69
CA SER A 71 -11.86 -4.84 -6.68
C SER A 71 -11.13 -4.73 -5.34
N THR A 72 -10.29 -5.72 -5.07
CA THR A 72 -9.39 -5.75 -3.92
C THR A 72 -8.22 -4.83 -4.20
N ASN A 73 -7.93 -3.93 -3.29
CA ASN A 73 -6.83 -2.98 -3.42
C ASN A 73 -5.47 -3.67 -3.16
N PRO A 74 -4.55 -3.71 -4.15
CA PRO A 74 -3.25 -4.35 -4.00
C PRO A 74 -2.14 -3.41 -3.51
N MET A 75 -2.44 -2.14 -3.19
CA MET A 75 -1.43 -1.12 -2.84
C MET A 75 -0.49 -1.57 -1.71
N ALA A 76 -1.03 -2.00 -0.57
CA ALA A 76 -0.21 -2.49 0.55
C ALA A 76 0.72 -3.66 0.14
N MET A 77 0.26 -4.57 -0.73
CA MET A 77 1.12 -5.66 -1.22
C MET A 77 2.23 -5.16 -2.16
N ILE A 78 1.91 -4.21 -3.05
CA ILE A 78 2.92 -3.59 -3.93
C ILE A 78 3.99 -2.86 -3.09
N PHE A 79 3.56 -2.14 -2.05
CA PHE A 79 4.47 -1.41 -1.16
C PHE A 79 5.28 -2.33 -0.24
N ALA A 80 4.73 -3.49 0.16
CA ALA A 80 5.51 -4.52 0.85
C ALA A 80 6.65 -5.05 -0.04
N TRP A 81 6.36 -5.40 -1.30
CA TRP A 81 7.37 -5.88 -2.24
C TRP A 81 8.42 -4.83 -2.61
N SER A 82 7.98 -3.63 -2.97
CA SER A 82 8.91 -2.54 -3.32
C SER A 82 9.75 -2.10 -2.13
N GLY A 83 9.19 -2.07 -0.91
CA GLY A 83 9.95 -1.87 0.33
C GLY A 83 11.04 -2.93 0.52
N ALA A 84 10.70 -4.21 0.33
CA ALA A 84 11.67 -5.31 0.41
C ALA A 84 12.76 -5.21 -0.67
N PHE A 85 12.42 -4.84 -1.90
CA PHE A 85 13.38 -4.62 -2.98
C PHE A 85 14.32 -3.47 -2.68
N LYS A 86 13.80 -2.31 -2.27
CA LYS A 86 14.63 -1.17 -1.86
C LYS A 86 15.58 -1.57 -0.74
N LYS A 87 15.08 -2.26 0.28
CA LYS A 87 15.92 -2.66 1.41
C LYS A 87 17.00 -3.66 1.03
N ARG A 88 16.67 -4.66 0.21
CA ARG A 88 17.65 -5.61 -0.31
C ARG A 88 18.69 -4.92 -1.20
N GLY A 89 18.23 -3.99 -2.05
CA GLY A 89 19.07 -3.17 -2.91
C GLY A 89 20.08 -2.32 -2.12
N GLU A 90 19.64 -1.68 -1.04
CA GLU A 90 20.53 -0.97 -0.11
C GLU A 90 21.59 -1.90 0.51
N LEU A 91 21.16 -3.04 1.06
CA LEU A 91 22.05 -3.94 1.78
C LEU A 91 23.10 -4.62 0.87
N ASP A 92 22.75 -4.88 -0.39
CA ASP A 92 23.64 -5.50 -1.38
C ASP A 92 24.36 -4.50 -2.28
N ASN A 93 24.13 -3.19 -2.10
CA ASN A 93 24.61 -2.13 -2.99
C ASN A 93 24.18 -2.36 -4.47
N LEU A 94 22.91 -2.71 -4.68
CA LEU A 94 22.30 -2.92 -6.00
C LEU A 94 21.36 -1.74 -6.34
N PRO A 95 21.88 -0.61 -6.85
CA PRO A 95 21.09 0.60 -7.08
C PRO A 95 19.95 0.39 -8.08
N GLN A 96 20.10 -0.54 -9.02
CA GLN A 96 19.03 -0.89 -9.97
C GLN A 96 17.82 -1.53 -9.28
N LEU A 97 18.04 -2.31 -8.22
CA LEU A 97 16.96 -2.93 -7.46
C LEU A 97 16.23 -1.89 -6.61
N THR A 98 16.97 -0.95 -6.03
CA THR A 98 16.37 0.20 -5.32
C THR A 98 15.54 1.06 -6.28
N ALA A 99 16.10 1.43 -7.43
CA ALA A 99 15.40 2.22 -8.44
C ALA A 99 14.15 1.50 -8.97
N PHE A 100 14.19 0.17 -9.12
CA PHE A 100 12.99 -0.60 -9.49
C PHE A 100 11.89 -0.51 -8.44
N GLY A 101 12.24 -0.64 -7.15
CA GLY A 101 11.28 -0.47 -6.06
C GLY A 101 10.67 0.94 -6.01
N GLU A 102 11.49 1.98 -6.20
CA GLU A 102 11.02 3.37 -6.31
C GLU A 102 10.08 3.57 -7.51
N ALA A 103 10.42 3.00 -8.66
CA ALA A 103 9.58 3.05 -9.85
C ALA A 103 8.23 2.35 -9.67
N MET A 104 8.20 1.21 -8.95
CA MET A 104 6.96 0.51 -8.60
C MET A 104 6.04 1.38 -7.73
N GLU A 105 6.58 2.02 -6.68
CA GLU A 105 5.80 2.92 -5.82
C GLU A 105 5.29 4.13 -6.61
N ALA A 106 6.16 4.77 -7.39
CA ALA A 106 5.78 5.93 -8.22
C ALA A 106 4.70 5.58 -9.25
N ALA A 107 4.83 4.46 -9.96
CA ALA A 107 3.81 3.99 -10.91
C ALA A 107 2.46 3.72 -10.26
N SER A 108 2.47 3.21 -9.02
CA SER A 108 1.25 2.93 -8.26
C SER A 108 0.52 4.22 -7.85
N ILE A 109 1.27 5.23 -7.39
CA ILE A 109 0.71 6.54 -7.05
C ILE A 109 0.20 7.27 -8.30
N GLU A 110 0.96 7.26 -9.40
CA GLU A 110 0.52 7.87 -10.66
C GLU A 110 -0.75 7.25 -11.22
N THR A 111 -0.95 5.95 -11.02
CA THR A 111 -2.20 5.27 -11.39
C THR A 111 -3.40 5.85 -10.62
N LEU A 112 -3.22 6.11 -9.32
CA LEU A 112 -4.24 6.76 -8.48
C LEU A 112 -4.48 8.21 -8.88
N ASP A 113 -3.41 8.98 -9.14
CA ASP A 113 -3.49 10.38 -9.58
C ASP A 113 -4.18 10.52 -10.95
N ALA A 114 -4.03 9.52 -11.82
CA ALA A 114 -4.76 9.40 -13.08
C ALA A 114 -6.25 9.03 -12.90
N GLY A 115 -6.72 8.89 -11.65
CA GLY A 115 -8.10 8.56 -11.30
C GLY A 115 -8.44 7.08 -11.42
N VAL A 116 -7.48 6.20 -11.72
CA VAL A 116 -7.70 4.76 -11.83
C VAL A 116 -7.54 4.14 -10.45
N MET A 117 -8.62 3.64 -9.84
CA MET A 117 -8.56 3.15 -8.46
C MET A 117 -9.54 2.02 -8.18
N THR A 118 -9.26 1.24 -7.12
CA THR A 118 -10.17 0.20 -6.62
C THR A 118 -11.33 0.80 -5.82
N LYS A 119 -12.41 0.03 -5.67
CA LYS A 119 -13.70 0.50 -5.14
C LYS A 119 -13.62 1.09 -3.73
N ASP A 120 -12.68 0.66 -2.90
CA ASP A 120 -12.45 1.17 -1.55
C ASP A 120 -11.98 2.63 -1.54
N LEU A 121 -11.30 3.09 -2.58
CA LEU A 121 -10.76 4.46 -2.68
C LEU A 121 -11.72 5.45 -3.36
N VAL A 122 -12.67 4.95 -4.15
CA VAL A 122 -13.60 5.78 -4.95
C VAL A 122 -14.37 6.79 -4.08
N GLY A 123 -14.82 6.37 -2.89
CA GLY A 123 -15.57 7.23 -1.98
C GLY A 123 -14.71 8.21 -1.16
N LEU A 124 -13.38 8.06 -1.23
CA LEU A 124 -12.40 8.84 -0.47
C LEU A 124 -11.66 9.86 -1.36
N CYS A 125 -11.80 9.75 -2.69
CA CYS A 125 -11.11 10.61 -3.63
C CYS A 125 -11.79 11.97 -3.74
N GLU A 126 -10.98 13.03 -3.63
CA GLU A 126 -11.37 14.41 -3.91
C GLU A 126 -10.46 14.98 -5.02
N GLY A 127 -10.99 15.89 -5.84
CA GLY A 127 -10.19 16.61 -6.86
C GLY A 127 -10.00 15.90 -8.21
N THR A 128 -10.21 14.58 -8.28
CA THR A 128 -10.16 13.79 -9.53
C THR A 128 -11.44 12.97 -9.67
N GLN A 129 -11.90 12.72 -10.90
CA GLN A 129 -13.05 11.83 -11.13
C GLN A 129 -12.59 10.36 -11.07
N PRO A 130 -12.99 9.59 -10.04
CA PRO A 130 -12.49 8.23 -9.86
C PRO A 130 -13.15 7.25 -10.84
N LYS A 131 -12.33 6.46 -11.53
CA LYS A 131 -12.74 5.30 -12.33
C LYS A 131 -12.49 4.04 -11.50
N ALA A 132 -13.58 3.48 -10.97
CA ALA A 132 -13.55 2.20 -10.26
C ALA A 132 -13.15 1.05 -11.20
N VAL A 133 -12.08 0.32 -10.86
CA VAL A 133 -11.58 -0.81 -11.66
C VAL A 133 -11.48 -2.11 -10.85
N THR A 134 -11.38 -3.25 -11.53
CA THR A 134 -11.11 -4.55 -10.88
C THR A 134 -9.67 -4.63 -10.38
N SER A 135 -9.38 -5.57 -9.48
CA SER A 135 -8.02 -5.79 -8.94
C SER A 135 -7.00 -5.99 -10.08
N ILE A 136 -7.37 -6.78 -11.10
CA ILE A 136 -6.52 -7.08 -12.25
C ILE A 136 -6.36 -5.87 -13.17
N ALA A 137 -7.43 -5.11 -13.42
CA ALA A 137 -7.34 -3.90 -14.23
C ALA A 137 -6.47 -2.82 -13.57
N PHE A 138 -6.54 -2.68 -12.24
CA PHE A 138 -5.65 -1.80 -11.50
C PHE A 138 -4.19 -2.23 -11.65
N LEU A 139 -3.87 -3.51 -11.44
CA LEU A 139 -2.50 -4.03 -11.62
C LEU A 139 -1.97 -3.83 -13.05
N ARG A 140 -2.82 -3.95 -14.07
CA ARG A 140 -2.44 -3.67 -15.46
C ARG A 140 -2.11 -2.19 -15.67
N ALA A 141 -2.91 -1.28 -15.13
CA ALA A 141 -2.62 0.15 -15.20
C ALA A 141 -1.29 0.49 -14.50
N VAL A 142 -1.07 -0.02 -13.29
CA VAL A 142 0.22 0.13 -12.59
C VAL A 142 1.39 -0.39 -13.44
N ARG A 143 1.22 -1.53 -14.09
CA ARG A 143 2.23 -2.10 -14.99
C ARG A 143 2.52 -1.18 -16.17
N GLU A 144 1.51 -0.60 -16.82
CA GLU A 144 1.69 0.32 -17.95
C GLU A 144 2.51 1.55 -17.53
N HIS A 145 2.22 2.13 -16.36
CA HIS A 145 3.00 3.23 -15.79
C HIS A 145 4.45 2.80 -15.45
N LEU A 146 4.63 1.60 -14.90
CA LEU A 146 5.95 1.07 -14.57
C LEU A 146 6.80 0.82 -15.82
N GLU A 147 6.24 0.20 -16.85
CA GLU A 147 6.93 -0.06 -18.12
C GLU A 147 7.34 1.26 -18.79
N ALA A 148 6.47 2.27 -18.77
CA ALA A 148 6.80 3.60 -19.29
C ALA A 148 7.94 4.30 -18.52
N LYS A 149 8.08 4.04 -17.22
CA LYS A 149 9.18 4.58 -16.39
C LYS A 149 10.51 3.85 -16.60
N MET A 150 10.45 2.60 -17.05
CA MET A 150 11.62 1.74 -17.21
C MET A 150 12.14 1.65 -18.65
N ALA A 151 11.41 2.22 -19.60
CA ALA A 151 11.79 2.34 -21.01
C ALA A 151 12.85 3.43 -21.22
#